data_AF-A0A6P6IUI7-F1
#
_entry.id   AF-A0A6P6IUI7-F1
#
_cell.length_a   1.000
_cell.length_b   1.000
_cell.length_c   1.000
_cell.angle_alpha   90.00
_cell.angle_beta   90.00
_cell.angle_gamma   90.00
#
_symmetry.space_group_name_H-M   'P 1'
#
loop_
_entity.id
_entity.type
_entity.pdbx_description
1 polymer ?
#
loop_
_entity_poly.entity_id
_entity_poly.type
_entity_poly.pdbx_seq_one_letter_code
_entity_poly.pdbx_strand_id
1 'polypeptide(L)'
;MVKQAARQTQRILSSSSLDRSFKWPDVFDVPKFSVDVEYRLRQGNLLCLRDGTCLKVTKELKHDILEKLAETIYAFKAYPEKEDFEAVAKALVQTHPCLKESGSSSGWNGWKNSLKFKMGNYRTKMRQIGRVDVTVNGGKRGRYTANADPSHKGIKKPRKGEFNFLPEFPEGGDDHNLEEVRQVLVNEMMKTKPNGSLVKKEMDLTFALLRKEVVQNKPAISHMLHRWPALFTESQVCITPECLKKTYVSL
;
A
#
# COMPACT_ATOMS: atom_id res chain seq x y z
N MET A 1 26.60 -14.55 32.38
CA MET A 1 25.15 -14.34 32.20
C MET A 1 24.72 -14.06 30.74
N VAL A 2 25.61 -13.71 29.81
CA VAL A 2 25.25 -13.42 28.39
C VAL A 2 24.98 -14.69 27.55
N LYS A 3 25.60 -15.84 27.88
CA LYS A 3 25.41 -17.10 27.14
C LYS A 3 24.05 -17.78 27.36
N GLN A 4 23.32 -17.40 28.40
CA GLN A 4 22.01 -17.99 28.74
C GLN A 4 20.87 -17.32 27.98
N ALA A 5 20.98 -16.00 27.73
CA ALA A 5 20.02 -15.25 26.91
C ALA A 5 19.99 -15.75 25.46
N ALA A 6 21.14 -16.00 24.84
CA ALA A 6 21.21 -16.49 23.45
C ALA A 6 20.57 -17.88 23.25
N ARG A 7 20.74 -18.79 24.23
CA ARG A 7 20.07 -20.11 24.22
C ARG A 7 18.55 -20.01 24.42
N GLN A 8 18.09 -19.03 25.20
CA GLN A 8 16.67 -18.74 25.37
C GLN A 8 16.07 -18.17 24.08
N THR A 9 16.78 -17.24 23.41
CA THR A 9 16.35 -16.65 22.14
C THR A 9 16.29 -17.67 21.01
N GLN A 10 17.25 -18.61 20.94
CA GLN A 10 17.19 -19.73 19.98
C GLN A 10 15.98 -20.65 20.25
N ARG A 11 15.65 -20.96 21.52
CA ARG A 11 14.45 -21.75 21.84
C ARG A 11 13.14 -21.04 21.50
N ILE A 12 13.07 -19.71 21.64
CA ILE A 12 11.87 -18.91 21.30
C ILE A 12 11.71 -18.78 19.77
N LEU A 13 12.81 -18.69 19.01
CA LEU A 13 12.76 -18.73 17.55
C LEU A 13 12.36 -20.12 17.03
N SER A 14 12.84 -21.20 17.65
CA SER A 14 12.49 -22.58 17.28
C SER A 14 11.05 -22.99 17.65
N SER A 15 10.37 -22.30 18.58
CA SER A 15 8.96 -22.60 18.88
C SER A 15 7.98 -21.92 17.93
N SER A 16 8.40 -20.89 17.17
CA SER A 16 7.56 -20.21 16.19
C SER A 16 7.33 -21.01 14.89
N SER A 17 8.14 -22.06 14.66
CA SER A 17 8.03 -22.93 13.48
C SER A 17 7.15 -24.17 13.69
N LEU A 18 6.55 -24.34 14.87
CA LEU A 18 5.84 -25.58 15.23
C LEU A 18 4.40 -25.72 14.71
N ASP A 19 3.83 -24.71 14.03
CA ASP A 19 2.37 -24.75 13.71
C ASP A 19 2.00 -24.71 12.22
N ARG A 20 2.97 -24.80 11.30
CA ARG A 20 2.68 -24.94 9.86
C ARG A 20 3.46 -26.09 9.23
N SER A 21 3.12 -27.29 9.66
CA SER A 21 3.63 -28.53 9.07
C SER A 21 2.84 -29.00 7.85
N PHE A 22 1.75 -28.32 7.47
CA PHE A 22 0.93 -28.76 6.34
C PHE A 22 1.49 -28.22 5.03
N LYS A 23 2.06 -29.12 4.23
CA LYS A 23 2.33 -28.85 2.81
C LYS A 23 1.01 -28.52 2.12
N TRP A 24 1.06 -27.61 1.15
CA TRP A 24 -0.11 -27.30 0.34
C TRP A 24 -0.59 -28.58 -0.35
N PRO A 25 -1.87 -28.95 -0.25
CA PRO A 25 -2.36 -30.20 -0.82
C PRO A 25 -2.49 -30.08 -2.34
N ASP A 26 -2.25 -31.19 -3.05
CA ASP A 26 -2.45 -31.27 -4.50
C ASP A 26 -3.93 -31.10 -4.88
N VAL A 27 -4.82 -31.57 -4.01
CA VAL A 27 -6.28 -31.37 -4.09
C VAL A 27 -6.75 -30.72 -2.80
N PHE A 28 -7.37 -29.55 -2.91
CA PHE A 28 -7.87 -28.83 -1.74
C PHE A 28 -9.19 -29.44 -1.27
N ASP A 29 -9.19 -30.05 -0.08
CA ASP A 29 -10.41 -30.54 0.56
C ASP A 29 -11.22 -29.39 1.15
N VAL A 30 -12.47 -29.24 0.69
CA VAL A 30 -13.37 -28.22 1.21
C VAL A 30 -13.71 -28.56 2.68
N PRO A 31 -13.46 -27.64 3.62
CA PRO A 31 -13.72 -27.88 5.04
C PRO A 31 -15.23 -28.02 5.28
N LYS A 32 -15.60 -28.76 6.33
CA LYS A 32 -16.99 -28.76 6.80
C LYS A 32 -17.36 -27.37 7.34
N PHE A 33 -18.51 -26.89 6.92
CA PHE A 33 -19.09 -25.64 7.40
C PHE A 33 -19.94 -25.87 8.65
N SER A 34 -20.55 -24.80 9.16
CA SER A 34 -21.53 -24.90 10.24
C SER A 34 -22.75 -25.71 9.80
N VAL A 35 -23.48 -26.29 10.76
CA VAL A 35 -24.63 -27.17 10.48
C VAL A 35 -25.67 -26.48 9.58
N ASP A 36 -25.96 -25.19 9.82
CA ASP A 36 -26.89 -24.41 9.00
C ASP A 36 -26.37 -24.18 7.57
N VAL A 37 -25.08 -23.84 7.42
CA VAL A 37 -24.46 -23.62 6.10
C VAL A 37 -24.44 -24.92 5.30
N GLU A 38 -24.04 -26.04 5.90
CA GLU A 38 -24.06 -27.36 5.27
C GLU A 38 -25.47 -27.77 4.82
N TYR A 39 -26.46 -27.53 5.68
CA TYR A 39 -27.85 -27.83 5.35
C TYR A 39 -28.31 -27.02 4.12
N ARG A 40 -28.04 -25.71 4.09
CA ARG A 40 -28.38 -24.84 2.95
C ARG A 40 -27.65 -25.24 1.67
N LEU A 41 -26.36 -25.57 1.77
CA LEU A 41 -25.57 -26.04 0.63
C LEU A 41 -26.11 -27.37 0.09
N ARG A 42 -26.51 -28.29 0.97
CA ARG A 42 -27.13 -29.56 0.58
C ARG A 42 -28.46 -29.34 -0.14
N GLN A 43 -29.34 -28.50 0.41
CA GLN A 43 -30.62 -28.16 -0.24
C GLN A 43 -30.38 -27.48 -1.60
N GLY A 44 -29.45 -26.53 -1.66
CA GLY A 44 -29.07 -25.86 -2.90
C GLY A 44 -28.54 -26.84 -3.94
N ASN A 45 -27.67 -27.78 -3.55
CA ASN A 45 -27.12 -28.81 -4.44
C ASN A 45 -28.21 -29.71 -5.00
N LEU A 46 -29.19 -30.13 -4.19
CA LEU A 46 -30.33 -30.94 -4.65
C LEU A 46 -31.16 -30.18 -5.70
N LEU A 47 -31.46 -28.90 -5.46
CA LEU A 47 -32.19 -28.07 -6.42
C LEU A 47 -31.39 -27.82 -7.70
N CYS A 48 -30.08 -27.64 -7.58
CA CYS A 48 -29.19 -27.47 -8.72
C CYS A 48 -29.09 -28.73 -9.58
N LEU A 49 -29.08 -29.91 -8.96
CA LEU A 49 -29.09 -31.19 -9.68
C LEU A 49 -30.43 -31.45 -10.37
N ARG A 50 -31.54 -31.02 -9.76
CA ARG A 50 -32.89 -31.20 -10.30
C ARG A 50 -33.18 -30.25 -11.47
N ASP A 51 -32.94 -28.95 -11.29
CA ASP A 51 -33.45 -27.90 -12.18
C ASP A 51 -32.34 -27.06 -12.83
N GLY A 52 -31.06 -27.38 -12.58
CA GLY A 52 -29.92 -26.53 -12.99
C GLY A 52 -29.88 -25.16 -12.29
N THR A 53 -30.74 -24.95 -11.28
CA THR A 53 -30.89 -23.65 -10.62
C THR A 53 -29.80 -23.46 -9.57
N CYS A 54 -29.01 -22.39 -9.72
CA CYS A 54 -27.97 -22.03 -8.76
C CYS A 54 -28.59 -21.40 -7.50
N LEU A 55 -28.00 -21.68 -6.34
CA LEU A 55 -28.45 -21.14 -5.06
C LEU A 55 -28.25 -19.62 -5.05
N LYS A 56 -29.29 -18.87 -4.65
CA LYS A 56 -29.12 -17.45 -4.33
C LYS A 56 -28.34 -17.33 -3.02
N VAL A 57 -27.03 -17.14 -3.14
CA VAL A 57 -26.13 -17.02 -1.98
C VAL A 57 -26.37 -15.68 -1.28
N THR A 58 -26.91 -15.72 -0.07
CA THR A 58 -27.06 -14.51 0.76
C THR A 58 -25.71 -13.98 1.20
N LYS A 59 -25.65 -12.71 1.61
CA LYS A 59 -24.41 -12.06 2.05
C LYS A 59 -23.81 -12.76 3.27
N GLU A 60 -24.65 -13.21 4.19
CA GLU A 60 -24.29 -13.92 5.41
C GLU A 60 -23.72 -15.30 5.08
N LEU A 61 -24.42 -16.09 4.26
CA LEU A 61 -23.96 -17.41 3.83
C LEU A 61 -22.60 -17.32 3.13
N LYS A 62 -22.44 -16.33 2.24
CA LYS A 62 -21.16 -16.07 1.57
C LYS A 62 -20.07 -15.72 2.57
N HIS A 63 -20.37 -14.92 3.58
CA HIS A 63 -19.40 -14.54 4.60
C HIS A 63 -18.89 -15.74 5.40
N ASP A 64 -19.79 -16.63 5.82
CA ASP A 64 -19.46 -17.80 6.65
C ASP A 64 -18.62 -18.81 5.88
N ILE A 65 -18.99 -19.11 4.63
CA ILE A 65 -18.20 -19.97 3.74
C ILE A 65 -16.79 -19.39 3.58
N LEU A 66 -16.68 -18.10 3.26
CA LEU A 66 -15.39 -17.45 3.07
C LEU A 66 -14.56 -17.39 4.35
N GLU A 67 -15.17 -17.22 5.53
CA GLU A 67 -14.45 -17.20 6.82
C GLU A 67 -13.85 -18.57 7.10
N LYS A 68 -14.62 -19.64 6.91
CA LYS A 68 -14.13 -21.00 7.16
C LYS A 68 -13.04 -21.43 6.17
N LEU A 69 -13.20 -21.07 4.90
CA LEU A 69 -12.17 -21.27 3.90
C LEU A 69 -10.91 -20.47 4.22
N ALA A 70 -11.07 -19.23 4.67
CA ALA A 70 -9.93 -18.39 5.02
C ALA A 70 -9.13 -18.95 6.20
N GLU A 71 -9.82 -19.43 7.23
CA GLU A 71 -9.20 -20.16 8.35
C GLU A 71 -8.41 -21.38 7.87
N THR A 72 -9.02 -22.19 7.02
CA THR A 72 -8.42 -23.42 6.49
C THR A 72 -7.20 -23.11 5.63
N ILE A 73 -7.29 -22.15 4.71
CA ILE A 73 -6.16 -21.70 3.89
C ILE A 73 -5.02 -21.17 4.78
N TYR A 74 -5.35 -20.39 5.82
CA TYR A 74 -4.35 -19.81 6.73
C TYR A 74 -3.52 -20.87 7.45
N ALA A 75 -4.13 -22.01 7.79
CA ALA A 75 -3.45 -23.15 8.40
C ALA A 75 -2.35 -23.73 7.49
N PHE A 76 -2.49 -23.63 6.16
CA PHE A 76 -1.45 -24.00 5.21
C PHE A 76 -0.48 -22.82 4.94
N LYS A 77 -1.02 -21.68 4.47
CA LYS A 77 -0.25 -20.52 4.04
C LYS A 77 -0.89 -19.22 4.52
N ALA A 78 -0.13 -18.39 5.25
CA ALA A 78 -0.56 -17.02 5.56
C ALA A 78 -0.67 -16.13 4.30
N TYR A 79 0.18 -16.37 3.31
CA TYR A 79 0.26 -15.62 2.05
C TYR A 79 0.07 -16.54 0.85
N PRO A 80 -1.17 -16.95 0.55
CA PRO A 80 -1.45 -17.78 -0.63
C PRO A 80 -1.22 -16.99 -1.92
N GLU A 81 -0.79 -17.70 -2.95
CA GLU A 81 -0.59 -17.21 -4.31
C GLU A 81 -1.90 -17.24 -5.11
N LYS A 82 -1.86 -16.77 -6.35
CA LYS A 82 -3.07 -16.67 -7.19
C LYS A 82 -3.63 -18.07 -7.51
N GLU A 83 -2.73 -19.01 -7.73
CA GLU A 83 -2.95 -20.41 -8.08
C GLU A 83 -3.62 -21.14 -6.90
N ASP A 84 -3.18 -20.86 -5.68
CA ASP A 84 -3.77 -21.39 -4.44
C ASP A 84 -5.26 -20.98 -4.34
N PHE A 85 -5.58 -19.71 -4.58
CA PHE A 85 -6.97 -19.23 -4.55
C PHE A 85 -7.84 -19.84 -5.65
N GLU A 86 -7.25 -20.09 -6.81
CA GLU A 86 -7.92 -20.73 -7.92
C GLU A 86 -8.24 -22.20 -7.62
N ALA A 87 -7.30 -22.95 -7.03
CA ALA A 87 -7.53 -24.32 -6.60
C ALA A 87 -8.68 -24.42 -5.59
N VAL A 88 -8.69 -23.55 -4.57
CA VAL A 88 -9.75 -23.53 -3.55
C VAL A 88 -11.11 -23.19 -4.15
N ALA A 89 -11.16 -22.17 -5.02
CA ALA A 89 -12.42 -21.75 -5.64
C ALA A 89 -12.99 -22.84 -6.57
N LYS A 90 -12.12 -23.54 -7.31
CA LYS A 90 -12.50 -24.70 -8.13
C LYS A 90 -13.06 -25.82 -7.26
N ALA A 91 -12.34 -26.21 -6.21
CA ALA A 91 -12.77 -27.27 -5.29
C ALA A 91 -14.13 -26.93 -4.66
N LEU A 92 -14.33 -25.70 -4.20
CA LEU A 92 -15.60 -25.25 -3.61
C LEU A 92 -16.80 -25.47 -4.55
N VAL A 93 -16.67 -25.07 -5.81
CA VAL A 93 -17.78 -25.20 -6.79
C VAL A 93 -17.94 -26.65 -7.27
N GLN A 94 -16.86 -27.44 -7.31
CA GLN A 94 -16.95 -28.87 -7.62
C GLN A 94 -17.68 -29.64 -6.51
N THR A 95 -17.39 -29.34 -5.24
CA THR A 95 -18.10 -29.95 -4.10
C THR A 95 -19.53 -29.43 -3.96
N HIS A 96 -19.76 -28.16 -4.27
CA HIS A 96 -21.08 -27.53 -4.21
C HIS A 96 -21.46 -26.87 -5.53
N PRO A 97 -21.97 -27.65 -6.52
CA PRO A 97 -22.40 -27.12 -7.81
C PRO A 97 -23.42 -25.98 -7.72
N CYS A 98 -24.22 -25.93 -6.64
CA CYS A 98 -25.18 -24.85 -6.43
C CYS A 98 -24.54 -23.45 -6.23
N LEU A 99 -23.24 -23.39 -5.93
CA LEU A 99 -22.49 -22.13 -5.76
C LEU A 99 -21.91 -21.61 -7.08
N LYS A 100 -22.12 -22.31 -8.21
CA LYS A 100 -21.62 -21.90 -9.52
C LYS A 100 -22.23 -20.56 -9.93
N GLU A 101 -21.39 -19.60 -10.32
CA GLU A 101 -21.83 -18.28 -10.76
C GLU A 101 -22.28 -18.33 -12.23
N SER A 102 -23.55 -18.03 -12.49
CA SER A 102 -24.11 -17.90 -13.85
C SER A 102 -23.48 -16.70 -14.57
N GLY A 103 -22.94 -16.92 -15.78
CA GLY A 103 -22.34 -15.86 -16.62
C GLY A 103 -20.83 -15.71 -16.52
N SER A 104 -20.14 -16.52 -15.70
CA SER A 104 -18.68 -16.62 -15.74
C SER A 104 -18.25 -17.83 -16.58
N SER A 105 -17.27 -17.66 -17.47
CA SER A 105 -16.73 -18.77 -18.29
C SER A 105 -16.20 -19.94 -17.45
N SER A 106 -15.74 -19.67 -16.23
CA SER A 106 -15.24 -20.70 -15.31
C SER A 106 -16.23 -21.08 -14.19
N GLY A 107 -17.20 -20.21 -13.87
CA GLY A 107 -18.20 -20.43 -12.80
C GLY A 107 -17.70 -20.27 -11.36
N TRP A 108 -16.39 -20.06 -11.13
CA TRP A 108 -15.78 -19.91 -9.79
C TRP A 108 -14.93 -18.63 -9.63
N ASN A 109 -14.82 -17.79 -10.66
CA ASN A 109 -13.95 -16.61 -10.62
C ASN A 109 -14.34 -15.57 -9.54
N GLY A 110 -15.63 -15.36 -9.28
CA GLY A 110 -16.07 -14.45 -8.22
C GLY A 110 -15.74 -14.97 -6.82
N TRP A 111 -15.75 -16.29 -6.61
CA TRP A 111 -15.26 -16.92 -5.38
C TRP A 111 -13.75 -16.71 -5.20
N LYS A 112 -12.94 -16.90 -6.24
CA LYS A 112 -11.49 -16.61 -6.21
C LYS A 112 -11.22 -15.17 -5.76
N ASN A 113 -11.91 -14.19 -6.36
CA ASN A 113 -11.74 -12.78 -6.00
C ASN A 113 -12.19 -12.51 -4.56
N SER A 114 -13.32 -13.08 -4.15
CA SER A 114 -13.85 -12.94 -2.79
C SER A 114 -12.88 -13.52 -1.75
N LEU A 115 -12.26 -14.67 -2.02
CA LEU A 115 -11.25 -15.30 -1.18
C LEU A 115 -9.99 -14.44 -1.05
N LYS A 116 -9.52 -13.84 -2.15
CA LYS A 116 -8.36 -12.92 -2.12
C LYS A 116 -8.59 -11.76 -1.16
N PHE A 117 -9.76 -11.13 -1.22
CA PHE A 117 -10.13 -10.05 -0.29
C PHE A 117 -10.29 -10.56 1.14
N LYS A 118 -11.00 -11.69 1.32
CA LYS A 118 -11.22 -12.29 2.64
C LYS A 118 -9.91 -12.65 3.33
N MET A 119 -8.93 -13.22 2.62
CA MET A 119 -7.62 -13.52 3.19
C MET A 119 -6.84 -12.28 3.61
N GLY A 120 -6.99 -11.16 2.89
CA GLY A 120 -6.45 -9.88 3.33
C GLY A 120 -7.02 -9.44 4.69
N ASN A 121 -8.33 -9.58 4.86
CA ASN A 121 -9.02 -9.27 6.12
C ASN A 121 -8.64 -10.27 7.22
N TYR A 122 -8.59 -11.56 6.91
CA TYR A 122 -8.23 -12.63 7.85
C TYR A 122 -6.81 -12.47 8.38
N ARG A 123 -5.83 -12.15 7.53
CA ARG A 123 -4.47 -11.79 7.97
C ARG A 123 -4.46 -10.58 8.89
N THR A 124 -5.31 -9.59 8.62
CA THR A 124 -5.43 -8.39 9.47
C THR A 124 -6.00 -8.76 10.85
N LYS A 125 -7.01 -9.62 10.90
CA LYS A 125 -7.57 -10.20 12.14
C LYS A 125 -6.50 -10.99 12.91
N MET A 126 -5.75 -11.88 12.26
CA MET A 126 -4.68 -12.66 12.90
C MET A 126 -3.55 -11.79 13.44
N ARG A 127 -3.21 -10.71 12.73
CA ARG A 127 -2.25 -9.71 13.20
C ARG A 127 -2.72 -9.02 14.48
N GLN A 128 -4.00 -8.66 14.56
CA GLN A 128 -4.57 -8.01 15.75
C GLN A 128 -4.52 -8.92 16.99
N ILE A 129 -4.62 -10.24 16.79
CA ILE A 129 -4.50 -11.25 17.84
C ILE A 129 -3.01 -11.51 18.21
N GLY A 130 -2.06 -10.92 17.49
CA GLY A 130 -0.63 -11.01 17.81
C GLY A 130 0.09 -12.21 17.20
N ARG A 131 -0.47 -12.86 16.17
CA ARG A 131 0.20 -13.97 15.47
C ARG A 131 1.47 -13.49 14.73
N VAL A 132 2.63 -14.01 15.14
CA VAL A 132 3.98 -13.51 14.77
C VAL A 132 4.23 -13.53 13.25
N ASP A 133 3.66 -14.52 12.59
CA ASP A 133 3.79 -14.77 11.16
C ASP A 133 3.19 -13.70 10.23
N VAL A 134 2.21 -12.95 10.71
CA VAL A 134 1.56 -11.86 9.97
C VAL A 134 1.86 -10.48 10.56
N THR A 135 2.49 -10.42 11.74
CA THR A 135 2.90 -9.17 12.38
C THR A 135 4.22 -8.62 11.83
N VAL A 136 5.15 -9.47 11.36
CA VAL A 136 6.42 -9.00 10.76
C VAL A 136 6.18 -8.23 9.45
N ASN A 137 5.26 -8.72 8.63
CA ASN A 137 4.76 -8.06 7.41
C ASN A 137 3.68 -6.98 7.71
N GLY A 138 3.74 -6.49 8.95
CA GLY A 138 2.88 -5.61 9.71
C GLY A 138 2.66 -4.19 9.20
N GLY A 139 2.81 -3.94 7.89
CA GLY A 139 3.05 -2.59 7.36
C GLY A 139 1.96 -1.51 7.49
N LYS A 140 0.95 -1.69 8.35
CA LYS A 140 -0.07 -0.68 8.63
C LYS A 140 -0.24 -0.52 10.13
N ARG A 141 -0.12 0.73 10.61
CA ARG A 141 -0.53 1.18 11.95
C ARG A 141 -1.90 0.56 12.28
N GLY A 142 -1.95 -0.33 13.26
CA GLY A 142 -3.20 -0.74 13.89
C GLY A 142 -3.49 0.20 15.04
N ARG A 143 -4.76 0.65 15.17
CA ARG A 143 -5.24 1.44 16.32
C ARG A 143 -5.00 0.79 17.70
N TYR A 144 -4.56 -0.47 17.73
CA TYR A 144 -4.33 -1.27 18.94
C TYR A 144 -2.84 -1.60 19.21
N THR A 145 -1.90 -1.14 18.38
CA THR A 145 -0.46 -1.32 18.64
C THR A 145 0.17 0.03 18.95
N ALA A 146 -0.10 0.59 20.13
CA ALA A 146 0.45 1.87 20.56
C ALA A 146 1.95 1.79 20.91
N ASN A 147 2.46 0.61 21.29
CA ASN A 147 3.78 0.45 21.92
C ASN A 147 4.81 -0.34 21.09
N ALA A 148 4.50 -0.71 19.84
CA ALA A 148 5.45 -1.39 18.96
C ALA A 148 5.78 -0.51 17.75
N ASP A 149 7.07 -0.24 17.56
CA ASP A 149 7.62 0.40 16.37
C ASP A 149 7.12 -0.35 15.12
N PRO A 150 6.41 0.30 14.18
CA PRO A 150 6.05 -0.33 12.91
C PRO A 150 7.28 -0.89 12.20
N SER A 151 7.22 -2.07 11.57
CA SER A 151 8.35 -2.57 10.75
C SER A 151 8.65 -1.71 9.51
N HIS A 152 7.84 -0.67 9.27
CA HIS A 152 8.09 0.40 8.30
C HIS A 152 8.53 1.73 8.93
N LYS A 153 8.90 1.79 10.21
CA LYS A 153 9.60 2.96 10.74
C LYS A 153 10.94 3.05 9.99
N GLY A 154 11.01 4.01 9.07
CA GLY A 154 12.12 4.20 8.12
C GLY A 154 11.78 3.89 6.66
N ILE A 155 10.78 3.05 6.39
CA ILE A 155 10.37 2.71 5.01
C ILE A 155 9.19 3.58 4.61
N LYS A 156 9.49 4.77 4.06
CA LYS A 156 8.47 5.60 3.40
C LYS A 156 8.00 4.88 2.14
N LYS A 157 6.73 4.44 2.10
CA LYS A 157 6.10 4.08 0.82
C LYS A 157 6.16 5.32 -0.09
N PRO A 158 6.63 5.22 -1.34
CA PRO A 158 6.51 6.34 -2.26
C PRO A 158 5.03 6.67 -2.41
N ARG A 159 4.62 7.83 -1.90
CA ARG A 159 3.31 8.41 -2.23
C ARG A 159 3.38 8.80 -3.70
N LYS A 160 2.32 8.51 -4.44
CA LYS A 160 2.17 8.88 -5.85
C LYS A 160 2.37 10.41 -5.96
N GLY A 161 3.50 10.83 -6.54
CA GLY A 161 3.91 12.23 -6.72
C GLY A 161 5.03 12.71 -5.77
N GLU A 162 6.29 12.54 -6.17
CA GLU A 162 7.40 13.49 -5.96
C GLU A 162 7.43 14.33 -4.66
N PHE A 163 7.92 13.79 -3.56
CA PHE A 163 8.29 14.64 -2.42
C PHE A 163 9.72 15.21 -2.52
N ASN A 164 10.59 14.64 -3.36
CA ASN A 164 11.99 15.05 -3.54
C ASN A 164 12.40 15.09 -5.03
N PHE A 165 11.55 15.61 -5.92
CA PHE A 165 12.00 15.86 -7.29
C PHE A 165 13.09 16.93 -7.28
N LEU A 166 14.30 16.53 -7.70
CA LEU A 166 15.44 17.39 -7.98
C LEU A 166 15.62 17.41 -9.49
N PRO A 167 15.24 18.50 -10.18
CA PRO A 167 15.52 18.66 -11.59
C PRO A 167 17.04 18.63 -11.83
N GLU A 168 17.45 18.08 -12.97
CA GLU A 168 18.84 18.22 -13.43
C GLU A 168 19.12 19.69 -13.78
N PHE A 169 20.38 20.09 -13.67
CA PHE A 169 20.80 21.41 -14.11
C PHE A 169 20.69 21.53 -15.63
N PRO A 170 20.37 22.72 -16.15
CA PRO A 170 20.42 22.96 -17.59
C PRO A 170 21.82 22.66 -18.14
N GLU A 171 21.91 22.31 -19.42
CA GLU A 171 23.14 21.88 -20.08
C GLU A 171 24.28 22.91 -19.88
N GLY A 172 25.39 22.48 -19.28
CA GLY A 172 26.52 23.35 -18.91
C GLY A 172 26.39 24.12 -17.58
N GLY A 173 25.30 23.90 -16.84
CA GLY A 173 25.08 24.47 -15.51
C GLY A 173 25.78 23.67 -14.41
N ASP A 174 26.59 24.34 -13.60
CA ASP A 174 27.07 23.85 -12.31
C ASP A 174 26.55 24.74 -11.17
N ASP A 175 26.78 24.33 -9.92
CA ASP A 175 26.32 25.10 -8.74
C ASP A 175 26.87 26.55 -8.74
N HIS A 176 28.08 26.76 -9.29
CA HIS A 176 28.74 28.07 -9.30
C HIS A 176 28.08 29.02 -10.30
N ASN A 177 27.88 28.57 -11.54
CA ASN A 177 27.26 29.35 -12.61
C ASN A 177 25.81 29.71 -12.28
N LEU A 178 25.06 28.77 -11.70
CA LEU A 178 23.67 29.03 -11.29
C LEU A 178 23.59 29.99 -10.09
N GLU A 179 24.58 30.00 -9.21
CA GLU A 179 24.67 30.98 -8.12
C GLU A 179 25.00 32.39 -8.67
N GLU A 180 25.84 32.51 -9.70
CA GLU A 180 26.07 33.80 -10.40
C GLU A 180 24.78 34.33 -11.04
N VAL A 181 24.03 33.45 -11.72
CA VAL A 181 22.71 33.79 -12.28
C VAL A 181 21.73 34.22 -11.20
N ARG A 182 21.74 33.56 -10.04
CA ARG A 182 20.92 33.97 -8.87
C ARG A 182 21.31 35.37 -8.38
N GLN A 183 22.60 35.73 -8.37
CA GLN A 183 23.02 37.07 -8.00
C GLN A 183 22.53 38.13 -9.01
N VAL A 184 22.55 37.81 -10.30
CA VAL A 184 21.96 38.68 -11.35
C VAL A 184 20.46 38.89 -11.08
N LEU A 185 19.73 37.83 -10.74
CA LEU A 185 18.32 37.89 -10.36
C LEU A 185 18.09 38.78 -9.13
N VAL A 186 18.89 38.65 -8.08
CA VAL A 186 18.78 39.51 -6.87
C VAL A 186 19.06 40.97 -7.22
N ASN A 187 20.12 41.25 -7.97
CA ASN A 187 20.47 42.60 -8.38
C ASN A 187 19.38 43.24 -9.24
N GLU A 188 18.75 42.46 -10.13
CA GLU A 188 17.61 42.92 -10.93
C GLU A 188 16.40 43.27 -10.06
N MET A 189 16.13 42.47 -9.03
CA MET A 189 15.04 42.70 -8.08
C MET A 189 15.26 43.92 -7.16
N MET A 190 16.50 44.40 -7.02
CA MET A 190 16.82 45.62 -6.24
C MET A 190 16.64 46.91 -7.06
N LYS A 191 16.39 46.82 -8.37
CA LYS A 191 16.15 48.01 -9.20
C LYS A 191 14.80 48.62 -8.90
N THR A 192 14.69 49.94 -9.05
CA THR A 192 13.43 50.69 -8.89
C THR A 192 12.32 50.22 -9.84
N LYS A 193 12.69 49.68 -11.01
CA LYS A 193 11.80 49.04 -11.97
C LYS A 193 12.45 47.76 -12.50
N PRO A 194 12.17 46.59 -11.91
CA PRO A 194 12.72 45.32 -12.36
C PRO A 194 12.20 44.93 -13.76
N ASN A 195 13.08 44.38 -14.59
CA ASN A 195 12.70 43.82 -15.88
C ASN A 195 12.08 42.42 -15.70
N GLY A 196 10.74 42.36 -15.77
CA GLY A 196 9.99 41.12 -15.58
C GLY A 196 10.36 39.99 -16.55
N SER A 197 10.79 40.31 -17.78
CA SER A 197 11.22 39.30 -18.76
C SER A 197 12.53 38.64 -18.38
N LEU A 198 13.48 39.44 -17.87
CA LEU A 198 14.76 38.97 -17.36
C LEU A 198 14.54 38.13 -16.08
N VAL A 199 13.75 38.66 -15.14
CA VAL A 199 13.41 37.95 -13.90
C VAL A 199 12.82 36.57 -14.18
N LYS A 200 11.88 36.45 -15.13
CA LYS A 200 11.29 35.17 -15.50
C LYS A 200 12.33 34.20 -16.07
N LYS A 201 13.17 34.67 -17.00
CA LYS A 201 14.22 33.86 -17.62
C LYS A 201 15.22 33.34 -16.57
N GLU A 202 15.70 34.21 -15.69
CA GLU A 202 16.67 33.82 -14.67
C GLU A 202 16.04 32.90 -13.59
N MET A 203 14.76 33.10 -13.26
CA MET A 203 14.01 32.19 -12.39
C MET A 203 13.88 30.77 -12.98
N ASP A 204 13.62 30.66 -14.28
CA ASP A 204 13.51 29.36 -14.96
C ASP A 204 14.87 28.64 -14.97
N LEU A 205 15.97 29.35 -15.24
CA LEU A 205 17.33 28.79 -15.22
C LEU A 205 17.76 28.32 -13.83
N THR A 206 17.38 29.07 -12.79
CA THR A 206 17.80 28.81 -11.40
C THR A 206 16.86 27.90 -10.62
N PHE A 207 15.77 27.44 -11.24
CA PHE A 207 14.76 26.59 -10.60
C PHE A 207 15.35 25.31 -9.97
N ALA A 208 16.29 24.66 -10.66
CA ALA A 208 16.92 23.44 -10.16
C ALA A 208 17.77 23.71 -8.91
N LEU A 209 18.52 24.82 -8.87
CA LEU A 209 19.31 25.25 -7.72
C LEU A 209 18.42 25.59 -6.51
N LEU A 210 17.37 26.39 -6.75
CA LEU A 210 16.35 26.71 -5.76
C LEU A 210 15.72 25.43 -5.18
N ARG A 211 15.34 24.48 -6.03
CA ARG A 211 14.70 23.24 -5.61
C ARG A 211 15.62 22.37 -4.78
N LYS A 212 16.90 22.28 -5.16
CA LYS A 212 17.96 21.61 -4.40
C LYS A 212 18.09 22.22 -3.01
N GLU A 213 18.13 23.55 -2.90
CA GLU A 213 18.22 24.25 -1.61
C GLU A 213 17.00 23.99 -0.72
N VAL A 214 15.78 24.10 -1.26
CA VAL A 214 14.54 23.88 -0.50
C VAL A 214 14.41 22.44 0.00
N VAL A 215 14.75 21.46 -0.85
CA VAL A 215 14.62 20.03 -0.51
C VAL A 215 15.69 19.60 0.49
N GLN A 216 16.94 20.03 0.29
CA GLN A 216 18.08 19.59 1.10
C GLN A 216 18.22 20.38 2.40
N ASN A 217 18.15 21.72 2.33
CA ASN A 217 18.52 22.59 3.45
C ASN A 217 17.32 23.03 4.29
N LYS A 218 16.10 22.97 3.72
CA LYS A 218 14.84 23.39 4.39
C LYS A 218 14.98 24.74 5.11
N PRO A 219 15.42 25.80 4.40
CA PRO A 219 15.69 27.09 5.01
C PRO A 219 14.42 27.75 5.56
N ALA A 220 14.59 28.62 6.56
CA ALA A 220 13.50 29.46 7.07
C ALA A 220 12.98 30.41 5.98
N ILE A 221 11.71 30.80 6.07
CA ILE A 221 11.05 31.69 5.10
C ILE A 221 11.78 33.05 4.99
N SER A 222 12.26 33.58 6.12
CA SER A 222 13.05 34.82 6.16
C SER A 222 14.33 34.72 5.31
N HIS A 223 15.00 33.56 5.35
CA HIS A 223 16.17 33.31 4.51
C HIS A 223 15.80 33.16 3.03
N MET A 224 14.66 32.51 2.74
CA MET A 224 14.13 32.39 1.37
C MET A 224 13.77 33.76 0.76
N LEU A 225 13.16 34.65 1.54
CA LEU A 225 12.81 36.00 1.10
C LEU A 225 14.05 36.80 0.68
N HIS A 226 15.13 36.68 1.45
CA HIS A 226 16.38 37.39 1.15
C HIS A 226 17.12 36.77 -0.05
N ARG A 227 17.17 35.44 -0.13
CA ARG A 227 17.96 34.72 -1.14
C ARG A 227 17.25 34.62 -2.50
N TRP A 228 15.92 34.60 -2.50
CA TRP A 228 15.06 34.42 -3.67
C TRP A 228 13.92 35.45 -3.70
N PRO A 229 14.22 36.76 -3.80
CA PRO A 229 13.22 37.83 -3.67
C PRO A 229 12.12 37.77 -4.75
N ALA A 230 12.45 37.26 -5.94
CA ALA A 230 11.50 37.15 -7.04
C ALA A 230 10.36 36.15 -6.78
N LEU A 231 10.54 35.15 -5.89
CA LEU A 231 9.52 34.13 -5.59
C LEU A 231 8.22 34.71 -5.02
N PHE A 232 8.30 35.88 -4.39
CA PHE A 232 7.20 36.49 -3.67
C PHE A 232 6.55 37.63 -4.45
N THR A 233 6.83 37.72 -5.75
CA THR A 233 6.19 38.69 -6.66
C THR A 233 4.89 38.11 -7.24
N GLU A 234 3.87 38.93 -7.44
CA GLU A 234 2.55 38.50 -7.95
C GLU A 234 2.65 37.76 -9.30
N SER A 235 3.57 38.17 -10.17
CA SER A 235 3.82 37.53 -11.46
C SER A 235 4.36 36.10 -11.34
N GLN A 236 5.10 35.79 -10.26
CA GLN A 236 5.61 34.45 -9.98
C GLN A 236 4.62 33.61 -9.16
N VAL A 237 3.74 34.24 -8.38
CA VAL A 237 2.69 33.58 -7.59
C VAL A 237 1.49 33.15 -8.46
N CYS A 238 1.20 33.84 -9.57
CA CYS A 238 0.01 33.59 -10.41
C CYS A 238 0.21 32.71 -11.67
N ILE A 239 1.41 32.29 -12.04
CA ILE A 239 1.66 31.58 -13.32
C ILE A 239 1.61 30.04 -13.22
N THR A 240 1.45 29.46 -12.04
CA THR A 240 1.43 27.99 -11.91
C THR A 240 0.20 27.49 -11.12
N PRO A 241 -0.83 26.97 -11.80
CA PRO A 241 -1.85 26.12 -11.19
C PRO A 241 -1.25 24.88 -10.47
N GLU A 242 0.01 24.55 -10.76
CA GLU A 242 0.76 23.46 -10.11
C GLU A 242 1.52 23.87 -8.83
N CYS A 243 1.81 25.16 -8.59
CA CYS A 243 2.52 25.58 -7.37
C CYS A 243 1.58 25.76 -6.16
N LEU A 244 0.31 26.08 -6.36
CA LEU A 244 -0.64 26.22 -5.25
C LEU A 244 -1.00 24.88 -4.57
N LYS A 245 -0.63 23.72 -5.13
CA LYS A 245 -0.77 22.43 -4.43
C LYS A 245 0.44 22.04 -3.57
N LYS A 246 1.56 22.77 -3.61
CA LYS A 246 2.80 22.36 -2.91
C LYS A 246 3.36 23.36 -1.90
N THR A 247 2.86 24.59 -1.81
CA THR A 247 3.38 25.57 -0.81
C THR A 247 2.45 25.80 0.39
N TYR A 248 1.16 25.48 0.31
CA TYR A 248 0.22 25.67 1.44
C TYR A 248 0.06 24.48 2.38
N VAL A 249 0.71 23.33 2.11
CA VAL A 249 0.61 22.13 2.97
C VAL A 249 1.91 21.88 3.77
N SER A 250 2.81 22.87 3.82
CA SER A 250 4.01 22.81 4.68
C SER A 250 4.38 24.18 5.25
N LEU A 251 3.37 25.02 5.50
CA LEU A 251 3.42 26.02 6.57
C LEU A 251 2.72 25.44 7.80
#